data_AF-A0A7C7AEJ4-F1
#
_entry.id   AF-A0A7C7AEJ4-F1
#
_cell.length_a   1.000
_cell.length_b   1.000
_cell.length_c   1.000
_cell.angle_alpha   90.00
_cell.angle_beta   90.00
_cell.angle_gamma   90.00
#
_symmetry.space_group_name_H-M   'P 1'
#
loop_
_entity.id
_entity.type
_entity.pdbx_description
1 polymer ?
#
loop_
_entity_poly.entity_id
_entity_poly.type
_entity_poly.pdbx_seq_one_letter_code
_entity_poly.pdbx_strand_id
1 'polypeptide(L)'
;LKTNEHVYELEGMVLKFDGFYKVSSDQPKDKLIPEFKIGEQYHAEFVEALRKETQPPARYSEATLIKELESKGIGRPSTYATIIQTLKSRDYVVMDKKRFIPTEQGMLTVEELSKFFTSIMNVEYTSKMEHDLDIIAEGKMTRIEVLNEFYKDFIVQYQKAQNEMTKIKAKETDKICPICGSKLVIRKSKYGEFLGCSSYPKCKYKEPIQGKM
;
A
#
# COMPACT_ATOMS: atom_id res chain seq x y z
N LEU A 1 -7.01 41.70 -4.95
CA LEU A 1 -6.29 42.95 -5.31
C LEU A 1 -5.90 42.88 -6.79
N LYS A 2 -5.89 43.99 -7.53
CA LYS A 2 -5.50 44.03 -8.95
C LYS A 2 -4.41 45.07 -9.15
N THR A 3 -3.32 44.71 -9.81
CA THR A 3 -2.20 45.61 -10.15
C THR A 3 -1.49 45.07 -11.39
N ASN A 4 -1.18 45.96 -12.34
CA ASN A 4 -0.44 45.63 -13.57
C ASN A 4 -0.92 44.34 -14.25
N GLU A 5 -2.23 44.24 -14.52
CA GLU A 5 -2.90 43.08 -15.14
C GLU A 5 -2.88 41.77 -14.34
N HIS A 6 -2.28 41.74 -13.14
CA HIS A 6 -2.27 40.58 -12.26
C HIS A 6 -3.36 40.66 -11.18
N VAL A 7 -3.94 39.50 -10.89
CA VAL A 7 -4.94 39.32 -9.82
C VAL A 7 -4.27 38.62 -8.65
N TYR A 8 -4.39 39.21 -7.47
CA TYR A 8 -3.93 38.65 -6.21
C TYR A 8 -5.14 38.29 -5.36
N GLU A 9 -5.13 37.07 -4.84
CA GLU A 9 -6.19 36.52 -4.01
C GLU A 9 -5.71 36.37 -2.57
N LEU A 10 -6.61 36.69 -1.65
CA LEU A 10 -6.39 36.53 -0.22
C LEU A 10 -7.58 35.76 0.35
N GLU A 11 -7.32 34.64 1.01
CA GLU A 11 -8.36 33.82 1.64
C GLU A 11 -8.15 33.82 3.15
N GLY A 12 -9.21 34.14 3.87
CA GLY A 12 -9.28 34.15 5.34
C GLY A 12 -10.44 33.32 5.85
N MET A 13 -10.34 32.89 7.11
CA MET A 13 -11.36 32.10 7.79
C MET A 13 -11.43 32.51 9.25
N VAL A 14 -12.65 32.66 9.79
CA VAL A 14 -12.89 32.95 11.20
C VAL A 14 -13.99 32.03 11.72
N LEU A 15 -13.71 31.32 12.81
CA LEU A 15 -14.68 30.49 13.51
C LEU A 15 -15.58 31.37 14.38
N LYS A 16 -16.80 31.65 13.90
CA LYS A 16 -17.76 32.48 14.66
C LYS A 16 -18.41 31.75 15.84
N PHE A 17 -18.52 30.43 15.77
CA PHE A 17 -19.12 29.60 16.81
C PHE A 17 -18.34 28.30 16.92
N ASP A 18 -17.87 28.01 18.13
CA ASP A 18 -17.00 26.87 18.44
C ASP A 18 -17.76 25.54 18.46
N GLY A 19 -19.02 25.51 18.92
CA GLY A 19 -19.86 24.32 18.84
C GLY A 19 -19.19 23.06 19.40
N PHE A 20 -19.16 21.96 18.63
CA PHE A 20 -18.50 20.72 19.06
C PHE A 20 -16.97 20.86 19.19
N TYR A 21 -16.36 21.87 18.54
CA TYR A 21 -14.93 22.13 18.70
C TYR A 21 -14.58 22.56 20.13
N LYS A 22 -15.54 23.00 20.94
CA LYS A 22 -15.34 23.33 22.35
C LYS A 22 -14.86 22.14 23.20
N VAL A 23 -15.13 20.92 22.75
CA VAL A 23 -14.71 19.66 23.41
C VAL A 23 -13.72 18.85 22.56
N SER A 24 -13.32 19.38 21.40
CA SER A 24 -12.35 18.74 20.50
C SER A 24 -11.00 19.45 20.57
N SER A 25 -9.92 18.70 20.44
CA SER A 25 -8.57 19.27 20.31
C SER A 25 -8.25 19.79 18.91
N ASP A 26 -9.13 19.51 17.94
CA ASP A 26 -8.91 19.80 16.51
C ASP A 26 -9.65 21.09 16.08
N GLN A 27 -9.46 22.17 16.84
CA GLN A 27 -10.05 23.47 16.50
C GLN A 27 -9.39 24.05 15.24
N PRO A 28 -10.16 24.51 14.24
CA PRO A 28 -9.60 25.26 13.13
C PRO A 28 -8.97 26.55 13.65
N LYS A 29 -7.77 26.86 13.16
CA LYS A 29 -7.10 28.12 13.48
C LYS A 29 -7.68 29.23 12.61
N ASP A 30 -8.05 30.33 13.24
CA ASP A 30 -8.48 31.52 12.52
C ASP A 30 -7.34 32.04 11.63
N LYS A 31 -7.67 32.26 10.37
CA LYS A 31 -6.83 32.95 9.40
C LYS A 31 -7.44 34.33 9.17
N LEU A 32 -7.13 35.23 10.09
CA LEU A 32 -7.61 36.61 10.04
C LEU A 32 -7.02 37.32 8.83
N ILE A 33 -7.87 38.09 8.15
CA ILE A 33 -7.46 39.02 7.11
C ILE A 33 -7.81 40.44 7.56
N PRO A 34 -7.03 41.45 7.18
CA PRO A 34 -7.38 42.84 7.43
C PRO A 34 -8.75 43.21 6.84
N GLU A 35 -9.37 44.27 7.35
CA GLU A 35 -10.54 44.85 6.68
C GLU A 35 -10.10 45.56 5.40
N PHE A 36 -10.81 45.30 4.29
CA PHE A 36 -10.56 45.91 2.99
C PHE A 36 -11.82 46.61 2.48
N LYS A 37 -11.68 47.80 1.88
CA LYS A 37 -12.77 48.46 1.16
C LYS A 37 -12.59 48.31 -0.34
N ILE A 38 -13.70 48.16 -1.05
CA ILE A 38 -13.70 48.11 -2.51
C ILE A 38 -13.18 49.45 -3.05
N GLY A 39 -12.16 49.39 -3.91
CA GLY A 39 -11.53 50.58 -4.52
C GLY A 39 -10.42 51.23 -3.70
N GLU A 40 -10.13 50.72 -2.50
CA GLU A 40 -9.02 51.18 -1.68
C GLU A 40 -7.67 50.78 -2.31
N GLN A 41 -6.71 51.71 -2.28
CA GLN A 41 -5.38 51.51 -2.86
C GLN A 41 -4.41 51.05 -1.77
N TYR A 42 -3.62 50.03 -2.10
CA TYR A 42 -2.62 49.47 -1.20
C TYR A 42 -1.26 49.42 -1.89
N HIS A 43 -0.21 49.64 -1.11
CA HIS A 43 1.17 49.49 -1.56
C HIS A 43 1.72 48.14 -1.09
N ALA A 44 2.30 47.36 -2.00
CA ALA A 44 2.98 46.13 -1.64
C ALA A 44 4.35 46.49 -1.03
N GLU A 45 4.54 46.20 0.25
CA GLU A 45 5.81 46.42 0.94
C GLU A 45 6.90 45.47 0.42
N PHE A 46 6.52 44.24 0.05
CA PHE A 46 7.42 43.22 -0.49
C PHE A 46 6.69 42.31 -1.48
N VAL A 47 7.38 41.89 -2.54
CA VAL A 47 6.87 40.95 -3.54
C VAL A 47 7.91 39.86 -3.75
N GLU A 48 7.53 38.61 -3.49
CA GLU A 48 8.39 37.44 -3.67
C GLU A 48 7.86 36.53 -4.79
N ALA A 49 8.74 36.15 -5.70
CA ALA A 49 8.44 35.13 -6.70
C ALA A 49 8.72 33.74 -6.12
N LEU A 50 7.68 33.07 -5.61
CA LEU A 50 7.79 31.71 -5.08
C LEU A 50 7.70 30.68 -6.22
N ARG A 51 8.81 29.99 -6.49
CA ARG A 51 8.79 28.79 -7.34
C ARG A 51 8.31 27.59 -6.51
N LYS A 52 7.28 26.90 -6.99
CA LYS A 52 6.78 25.65 -6.39
C LYS A 52 6.98 24.50 -7.35
N GLU A 53 7.22 23.32 -6.79
CA GLU A 53 7.29 22.06 -7.53
C GLU A 53 6.15 21.15 -7.08
N THR A 54 5.61 20.38 -8.02
CA THR A 54 4.65 19.33 -7.67
C THR A 54 5.38 18.24 -6.92
N GLN A 55 4.74 17.76 -5.85
CA GLN A 55 5.24 16.61 -5.11
C GLN A 55 4.47 15.37 -5.55
N PRO A 56 5.11 14.20 -5.58
CA PRO A 56 4.40 12.96 -5.82
C PRO A 56 3.38 12.70 -4.70
N PRO A 57 2.33 11.91 -4.97
CA PRO A 57 1.38 11.51 -3.95
C PRO A 57 2.07 10.91 -2.73
N ALA A 58 1.61 11.29 -1.54
CA ALA A 58 2.15 10.77 -0.30
C ALA A 58 1.87 9.26 -0.20
N ARG A 59 2.87 8.48 0.23
CA ARG A 59 2.66 7.06 0.53
C ARG A 59 1.66 6.86 1.66
N TYR A 60 1.01 5.70 1.68
CA TYR A 60 0.09 5.35 2.74
C TYR A 60 0.81 5.15 4.09
N SER A 61 0.23 5.72 5.14
CA SER A 61 0.34 5.23 6.52
C SER A 61 -0.70 4.13 6.78
N GLU A 62 -0.66 3.48 7.94
CA GLU A 62 -1.71 2.53 8.36
C GLU A 62 -3.10 3.16 8.32
N ALA A 63 -3.29 4.31 8.96
CA ALA A 63 -4.58 4.98 9.03
C ALA A 63 -5.13 5.33 7.63
N THR A 64 -4.27 5.88 6.76
CA THR A 64 -4.67 6.22 5.38
C THR A 64 -4.91 4.99 4.52
N LEU A 65 -4.20 3.87 4.76
CA LEU A 65 -4.44 2.62 4.04
C LEU A 65 -5.77 1.99 4.48
N ILE A 66 -6.07 1.97 5.78
CA ILE A 66 -7.37 1.49 6.29
C ILE A 66 -8.50 2.33 5.69
N LYS A 67 -8.34 3.66 5.68
CA LYS A 67 -9.32 4.56 5.07
C LYS A 67 -9.53 4.27 3.57
N GLU A 68 -8.45 4.01 2.84
CA GLU A 68 -8.53 3.64 1.43
C GLU A 68 -9.27 2.30 1.25
N LEU A 69 -8.87 1.26 1.99
CA LEU A 69 -9.52 -0.07 1.96
C LEU A 69 -11.01 0.02 2.25
N GLU A 70 -11.38 0.75 3.30
CA GLU A 70 -12.78 1.01 3.67
C GLU A 70 -13.54 1.73 2.55
N SER A 71 -12.97 2.80 1.99
CA SER A 71 -13.59 3.55 0.88
C SER A 71 -13.78 2.72 -0.38
N LYS A 72 -12.94 1.68 -0.57
CA LYS A 72 -13.00 0.75 -1.70
C LYS A 72 -13.81 -0.50 -1.40
N GLY A 73 -14.41 -0.62 -0.20
CA GLY A 73 -15.18 -1.80 0.21
C GLY A 73 -14.35 -3.06 0.40
N ILE A 74 -13.02 -2.93 0.51
CA ILE A 74 -12.10 -4.05 0.72
C ILE A 74 -11.84 -4.21 2.21
N GLY A 75 -12.07 -5.41 2.74
CA GLY A 75 -11.90 -5.72 4.14
C GLY A 75 -13.05 -5.21 5.02
N ARG A 76 -12.98 -5.53 6.30
CA ARG A 76 -14.00 -5.28 7.32
C ARG A 76 -13.29 -4.88 8.63
N PRO A 77 -13.99 -4.32 9.63
CA PRO A 77 -13.39 -3.97 10.93
C PRO A 77 -12.59 -5.13 11.57
N SER A 78 -12.98 -6.37 11.30
CA SER A 78 -12.30 -7.59 11.75
C SER A 78 -11.04 -7.95 10.98
N THR A 79 -10.81 -7.40 9.79
CA THR A 79 -9.72 -7.81 8.89
C THR A 79 -8.64 -6.76 8.67
N TYR A 80 -8.91 -5.46 8.87
CA TYR A 80 -7.94 -4.39 8.60
C TYR A 80 -6.58 -4.59 9.29
N ALA A 81 -6.59 -4.88 10.60
CA ALA A 81 -5.36 -5.12 11.35
C ALA A 81 -4.61 -6.35 10.83
N THR A 82 -5.33 -7.43 10.53
CA THR A 82 -4.79 -8.69 10.03
C THR A 82 -4.19 -8.54 8.63
N ILE A 83 -4.82 -7.77 7.74
CA ILE A 83 -4.30 -7.44 6.40
C ILE A 83 -2.95 -6.73 6.55
N ILE A 84 -2.91 -5.64 7.34
CA ILE A 84 -1.67 -4.88 7.56
C ILE A 84 -0.58 -5.75 8.18
N GLN A 85 -0.92 -6.55 9.20
CA GLN A 85 0.03 -7.44 9.85
C GLN A 85 0.57 -8.50 8.88
N THR A 86 -0.28 -9.02 7.99
CA THR A 86 0.13 -10.01 6.98
C THR A 86 1.09 -9.41 5.97
N LEU A 87 0.79 -8.20 5.46
CA LEU A 87 1.66 -7.49 4.52
C LEU A 87 3.07 -7.26 5.11
N LYS A 88 3.14 -6.89 6.40
CA LYS A 88 4.42 -6.69 7.10
C LYS A 88 5.14 -8.00 7.41
N SER A 89 4.43 -8.97 8.00
CA SER A 89 5.03 -10.23 8.45
C SER A 89 5.56 -11.10 7.31
N ARG A 90 4.98 -10.95 6.11
CA ARG A 90 5.45 -11.62 4.88
C ARG A 90 6.46 -10.81 4.07
N ASP A 91 6.91 -9.66 4.59
CA ASP A 91 7.90 -8.80 3.95
C ASP A 91 7.48 -8.30 2.56
N TYR A 92 6.16 -8.09 2.34
CA TYR A 92 5.67 -7.44 1.12
C TYR A 92 5.81 -5.92 1.19
N VAL A 93 5.78 -5.37 2.40
CA VAL A 93 5.96 -3.95 2.68
C VAL A 93 6.82 -3.76 3.92
N VAL A 94 7.60 -2.69 3.93
CA VAL A 94 8.33 -2.20 5.11
C VAL A 94 7.79 -0.84 5.53
N MET A 95 8.05 -0.45 6.78
CA MET A 95 7.66 0.85 7.31
C MET A 95 8.89 1.75 7.41
N ASP A 96 8.86 2.87 6.69
CA ASP A 96 9.83 3.96 6.85
C ASP A 96 9.10 5.24 7.21
N LYS A 97 9.53 5.93 8.27
CA LYS A 97 8.90 7.16 8.78
C LYS A 97 7.36 7.07 8.86
N LYS A 98 6.85 5.93 9.37
CA LYS A 98 5.41 5.60 9.48
C LYS A 98 4.65 5.51 8.13
N ARG A 99 5.36 5.29 7.03
CA ARG A 99 4.81 5.09 5.68
C ARG A 99 5.18 3.72 5.14
N PHE A 100 4.25 3.07 4.47
CA PHE A 100 4.50 1.82 3.77
C PHE A 100 5.37 2.07 2.54
N ILE A 101 6.40 1.25 2.39
CA ILE A 101 7.21 1.16 1.18
C ILE A 101 7.13 -0.29 0.68
N PRO A 102 6.73 -0.53 -0.58
CA PRO A 102 6.70 -1.89 -1.13
C PRO A 102 8.14 -2.43 -1.24
N THR A 103 8.32 -3.68 -0.85
CA THR A 103 9.60 -4.38 -1.04
C THR A 103 9.71 -4.90 -2.47
N GLU A 104 10.92 -5.28 -2.88
CA GLU A 104 11.13 -6.00 -4.14
C GLU A 104 10.27 -7.27 -4.21
N GLN A 105 10.17 -8.03 -3.10
CA GLN A 105 9.33 -9.22 -3.02
C GLN A 105 7.85 -8.89 -3.21
N GLY A 106 7.35 -7.83 -2.56
CA GLY A 106 5.98 -7.36 -2.71
C GLY A 106 5.65 -6.99 -4.15
N MET A 107 6.53 -6.21 -4.79
CA MET A 107 6.36 -5.80 -6.19
C MET A 107 6.37 -7.00 -7.14
N LEU A 108 7.37 -7.89 -7.03
CA LEU A 108 7.45 -9.10 -7.84
C LEU A 108 6.24 -10.02 -7.64
N THR A 109 5.75 -10.14 -6.41
CA THR A 109 4.57 -10.97 -6.12
C THR A 109 3.33 -10.42 -6.82
N VAL A 110 3.10 -9.10 -6.74
CA VAL A 110 1.96 -8.46 -7.41
C VAL A 110 2.12 -8.59 -8.93
N GLU A 111 3.31 -8.32 -9.47
CA GLU A 111 3.57 -8.40 -10.91
C GLU A 111 3.31 -9.80 -11.46
N GLU A 112 3.84 -10.84 -10.81
CA GLU A 112 3.67 -12.21 -11.26
C GLU A 112 2.23 -12.71 -11.08
N LEU A 113 1.59 -12.45 -9.94
CA LEU A 113 0.18 -12.87 -9.75
C LEU A 113 -0.76 -12.17 -10.73
N SER A 114 -0.54 -10.88 -11.01
CA SER A 114 -1.39 -10.12 -11.93
C SER A 114 -1.31 -10.62 -13.38
N LYS A 115 -0.18 -11.23 -13.78
CA LYS A 115 -0.04 -11.84 -15.12
C LYS A 115 -0.94 -13.06 -15.32
N PHE A 116 -1.20 -13.82 -14.26
CA PHE A 116 -1.94 -15.09 -14.35
C PHE A 116 -3.38 -14.98 -13.85
N PHE A 117 -3.63 -14.14 -12.86
CA PHE A 117 -4.90 -14.07 -12.13
C PHE A 117 -5.69 -12.78 -12.44
N THR A 118 -5.84 -12.47 -13.73
CA THR A 118 -6.34 -11.17 -14.20
C THR A 118 -7.77 -10.85 -13.77
N SER A 119 -8.65 -11.85 -13.64
CA SER A 119 -10.04 -11.61 -13.25
C SER A 119 -10.22 -11.34 -11.75
N ILE A 120 -9.28 -11.78 -10.91
CA ILE A 120 -9.40 -11.71 -9.45
C ILE A 120 -8.41 -10.75 -8.78
N MET A 121 -7.30 -10.40 -9.45
CA MET A 121 -6.27 -9.47 -8.94
C MET A 121 -6.64 -7.99 -9.20
N ASN A 122 -7.85 -7.59 -8.82
CA ASN A 122 -8.32 -6.21 -8.92
C ASN A 122 -9.21 -5.82 -7.73
N VAL A 123 -9.37 -4.51 -7.54
CA VAL A 123 -10.08 -3.93 -6.39
C VAL A 123 -11.57 -4.25 -6.45
N GLU A 124 -12.15 -4.16 -7.64
CA GLU A 124 -13.57 -4.34 -7.91
C GLU A 124 -14.01 -5.77 -7.56
N TYR A 125 -13.24 -6.78 -7.97
CA TYR A 125 -13.48 -8.17 -7.66
C TYR A 125 -13.43 -8.42 -6.15
N THR A 126 -12.40 -7.91 -5.48
CA THR A 126 -12.24 -8.09 -4.04
C THR A 126 -13.39 -7.45 -3.27
N SER A 127 -13.79 -6.23 -3.64
CA SER A 127 -14.93 -5.57 -3.02
C SER A 127 -16.25 -6.31 -3.28
N LYS A 128 -16.46 -6.84 -4.50
CA LYS A 128 -17.64 -7.66 -4.82
C LYS A 128 -17.67 -8.91 -3.95
N MET A 129 -16.55 -9.64 -3.86
CA MET A 129 -16.47 -10.84 -3.03
C MET A 129 -16.80 -10.56 -1.56
N GLU A 130 -16.28 -9.47 -1.00
CA GLU A 130 -16.62 -9.06 0.37
C GLU A 130 -18.12 -8.76 0.52
N HIS A 131 -18.75 -8.14 -0.48
CA HIS A 131 -20.19 -7.90 -0.50
C HIS A 131 -20.99 -9.21 -0.61
N ASP A 132 -20.60 -10.13 -1.49
CA ASP A 132 -21.26 -11.43 -1.66
C ASP A 132 -21.21 -12.25 -0.36
N LEU A 133 -20.11 -12.15 0.41
CA LEU A 133 -19.98 -12.77 1.73
C LEU A 133 -20.94 -12.16 2.76
N ASP A 134 -21.18 -10.85 2.72
CA ASP A 134 -22.18 -10.21 3.57
C ASP A 134 -23.60 -10.66 3.19
N ILE A 135 -23.91 -10.78 1.89
CA ILE A 135 -25.21 -11.30 1.41
C ILE A 135 -25.44 -12.74 1.89
N ILE A 136 -24.39 -13.58 1.90
CA ILE A 136 -24.46 -14.93 2.48
C ILE A 136 -24.77 -14.86 3.98
N ALA A 137 -24.11 -13.96 4.73
CA ALA A 137 -24.36 -13.80 6.16
C ALA A 137 -25.79 -13.34 6.46
N GLU A 138 -26.40 -12.57 5.56
CA GLU A 138 -27.82 -12.16 5.61
C GLU A 138 -28.80 -13.25 5.17
N GLY A 139 -28.31 -14.41 4.68
CA GLY A 139 -29.13 -15.52 4.21
C GLY A 139 -29.79 -15.28 2.84
N LYS A 140 -29.29 -14.32 2.06
CA LYS A 140 -29.86 -13.92 0.76
C LYS A 140 -29.19 -14.59 -0.44
N MET A 141 -28.06 -15.27 -0.23
CA MET A 141 -27.32 -16.00 -1.25
C MET A 141 -26.72 -17.26 -0.62
N THR A 142 -26.55 -18.31 -1.40
CA THR A 142 -25.93 -19.54 -0.90
C THR A 142 -24.42 -19.53 -1.12
N ARG A 143 -23.68 -20.11 -0.17
CA ARG A 143 -22.23 -20.33 -0.32
C ARG A 143 -21.87 -21.11 -1.58
N ILE A 144 -22.72 -22.05 -2.00
CA ILE A 144 -22.45 -22.93 -3.14
C ILE A 144 -22.44 -22.11 -4.45
N GLU A 145 -23.35 -21.15 -4.60
CA GLU A 145 -23.39 -20.27 -5.77
C GLU A 145 -22.09 -19.46 -5.90
N VAL A 146 -21.66 -18.79 -4.82
CA VAL A 146 -20.43 -17.98 -4.82
C VAL A 146 -19.19 -18.84 -5.11
N LEU A 147 -19.10 -20.02 -4.48
CA LEU A 147 -17.98 -20.93 -4.73
C LEU A 147 -17.96 -21.41 -6.19
N ASN A 148 -19.11 -21.78 -6.75
CA ASN A 148 -19.19 -22.22 -8.14
C ASN A 148 -18.77 -21.12 -9.11
N GLU A 149 -19.19 -19.87 -8.88
CA GLU A 149 -18.80 -18.71 -9.69
C GLU A 149 -17.29 -18.47 -9.62
N PHE A 150 -16.70 -18.47 -8.41
CA PHE A 150 -15.25 -18.30 -8.23
C PHE A 150 -14.45 -19.41 -8.92
N TYR A 151 -14.79 -20.67 -8.66
CA TYR A 151 -13.98 -21.81 -9.12
C TYR A 151 -14.01 -21.99 -10.63
N LYS A 152 -15.07 -21.54 -11.31
CA LYS A 152 -15.22 -21.64 -12.77
C LYS A 152 -14.04 -21.01 -13.51
N ASP A 153 -13.66 -19.79 -13.13
CA ASP A 153 -12.57 -19.06 -13.79
C ASP A 153 -11.23 -19.28 -13.07
N PHE A 154 -11.25 -19.40 -11.74
CA PHE A 154 -10.04 -19.58 -10.95
C PHE A 154 -9.28 -20.85 -11.34
N ILE A 155 -9.97 -21.97 -11.58
CA ILE A 155 -9.28 -23.24 -11.87
C ILE A 155 -8.49 -23.18 -13.18
N VAL A 156 -9.04 -22.50 -14.18
CA VAL A 156 -8.39 -22.32 -15.50
C VAL A 156 -7.13 -21.47 -15.35
N GLN A 157 -7.23 -20.35 -14.62
CA GLN A 157 -6.08 -19.49 -14.32
C GLN A 157 -5.03 -20.19 -13.46
N TYR A 158 -5.47 -20.95 -12.45
CA TYR A 158 -4.59 -21.74 -11.60
C TYR A 158 -3.81 -22.78 -12.39
N GLN A 159 -4.48 -23.56 -13.26
CA GLN A 159 -3.80 -24.55 -14.10
C GLN A 159 -2.78 -23.92 -15.03
N LYS A 160 -3.12 -22.77 -15.63
CA LYS A 160 -2.19 -22.00 -16.46
C LYS A 160 -0.98 -21.54 -15.64
N ALA A 161 -1.21 -20.93 -14.49
CA ALA A 161 -0.14 -20.50 -13.59
C ALA A 161 0.75 -21.68 -13.16
N GLN A 162 0.16 -22.83 -12.87
CA GLN A 162 0.90 -24.00 -12.42
C GLN A 162 1.89 -24.52 -13.48
N ASN A 163 1.56 -24.37 -14.77
CA ASN A 163 2.39 -24.81 -15.89
C ASN A 163 3.37 -23.74 -16.38
N GLU A 164 2.96 -22.47 -16.37
CA GLU A 164 3.67 -21.37 -17.04
C GLU A 164 4.37 -20.42 -16.07
N MET A 165 3.94 -20.34 -14.80
CA MET A 165 4.52 -19.42 -13.82
C MET A 165 5.93 -19.89 -13.44
N THR A 166 6.92 -19.10 -13.86
CA THR A 166 8.32 -19.45 -13.60
C THR A 166 8.64 -19.35 -12.11
N LYS A 167 9.27 -20.40 -11.58
CA LYS A 167 9.84 -20.33 -10.24
C LYS A 167 11.12 -19.51 -10.31
N ILE A 168 11.12 -18.34 -9.67
CA ILE A 168 12.32 -17.53 -9.51
C ILE A 168 13.38 -18.38 -8.80
N LYS A 169 14.43 -18.77 -9.54
CA LYS A 169 15.53 -19.54 -8.97
C LYS A 169 16.33 -18.62 -8.06
N ALA A 170 16.66 -19.12 -6.87
CA ALA A 170 17.58 -18.44 -5.98
C ALA A 170 18.93 -18.23 -6.70
N LYS A 171 19.53 -17.05 -6.54
CA LYS A 171 20.85 -16.75 -7.15
C LYS A 171 21.87 -17.77 -6.66
N GLU A 172 22.44 -18.53 -7.59
CA GLU A 172 23.50 -19.48 -7.27
C GLU A 172 24.78 -18.74 -6.87
N THR A 173 25.54 -19.35 -5.96
CA THR A 173 26.87 -18.89 -5.58
C THR A 173 27.90 -19.96 -5.92
N ASP A 174 29.17 -19.57 -5.96
CA ASP A 174 30.27 -20.50 -6.20
C ASP A 174 30.60 -21.38 -4.97
N LYS A 175 29.94 -21.13 -3.83
CA LYS A 175 30.15 -21.90 -2.61
C LYS A 175 29.43 -23.24 -2.65
N ILE A 176 30.10 -24.26 -2.13
CA ILE A 176 29.58 -25.63 -2.05
C ILE A 176 29.11 -25.91 -0.62
N CYS A 177 27.98 -26.60 -0.48
CA CYS A 177 27.47 -27.03 0.81
C CYS A 177 28.41 -28.07 1.44
N PRO A 178 28.89 -27.85 2.68
CA PRO A 178 29.80 -28.79 3.34
C PRO A 178 29.14 -30.11 3.76
N ILE A 179 27.80 -30.17 3.75
CA ILE A 179 27.05 -31.36 4.18
C ILE A 179 26.75 -32.31 3.01
N CYS A 180 26.35 -31.79 1.85
CA CYS A 180 25.89 -32.62 0.73
C CYS A 180 26.57 -32.33 -0.61
N GLY A 181 27.57 -31.45 -0.64
CA GLY A 181 28.32 -31.13 -1.85
C GLY A 181 27.53 -30.36 -2.93
N SER A 182 26.27 -29.99 -2.68
CA SER A 182 25.43 -29.22 -3.61
C SER A 182 25.74 -27.72 -3.50
N LYS A 183 25.48 -26.92 -4.54
CA LYS A 183 25.73 -25.47 -4.51
C LYS A 183 24.93 -24.76 -3.41
N LEU A 184 25.50 -23.70 -2.82
CA LEU A 184 24.78 -22.75 -1.98
C LEU A 184 24.13 -21.68 -2.84
N VAL A 185 22.93 -21.24 -2.43
CA VAL A 185 22.14 -20.21 -3.10
C VAL A 185 21.79 -19.11 -2.11
N ILE A 186 21.71 -17.87 -2.58
CA ILE A 186 21.27 -16.73 -1.76
C ILE A 186 19.75 -16.82 -1.58
N ARG A 187 19.32 -16.83 -0.32
CA ARG A 187 17.91 -16.80 0.07
C ARG A 187 17.66 -15.60 0.97
N LYS A 188 16.48 -14.99 0.85
CA LYS A 188 16.03 -13.93 1.77
C LYS A 188 15.29 -14.55 2.95
N SER A 189 15.51 -14.00 4.14
CA SER A 189 14.73 -14.26 5.35
C SER A 189 14.35 -12.93 6.01
N LYS A 190 13.51 -12.98 7.04
CA LYS A 190 13.20 -11.82 7.90
C LYS A 190 14.42 -11.15 8.55
N TYR A 191 15.57 -11.84 8.60
CA TYR A 191 16.82 -11.32 9.17
C TYR A 191 17.83 -10.88 8.10
N GLY A 192 17.40 -10.80 6.84
CA GLY A 192 18.25 -10.50 5.70
C GLY A 192 18.61 -11.74 4.89
N GLU A 193 19.53 -11.53 3.94
CA GLU A 193 20.01 -12.56 3.02
C GLU A 193 20.96 -13.53 3.71
N PHE A 194 20.83 -14.81 3.38
CA PHE A 194 21.66 -15.88 3.89
C PHE A 194 21.95 -16.89 2.78
N LEU A 195 23.01 -17.67 2.95
CA LEU A 195 23.33 -18.78 2.05
C LEU A 195 22.61 -20.02 2.53
N GLY A 196 21.77 -20.60 1.69
CA GLY A 196 21.08 -21.86 1.94
C GLY A 196 21.48 -22.92 0.93
N CYS A 197 21.43 -24.19 1.32
CA CYS A 197 21.68 -25.28 0.38
C CYS A 197 20.62 -25.32 -0.75
N SER A 198 21.06 -25.45 -2.00
CA SER A 198 20.18 -25.64 -3.18
C SER A 198 19.24 -26.84 -3.01
N SER A 199 19.71 -27.94 -2.42
CA SER A 199 18.95 -29.18 -2.22
C SER A 199 17.94 -29.17 -1.05
N TYR A 200 17.61 -28.01 -0.46
CA TYR A 200 16.52 -27.92 0.52
C TYR A 200 15.17 -28.38 -0.10
N PRO A 201 14.31 -29.15 0.61
CA PRO A 201 14.35 -29.47 2.04
C PRO A 201 15.20 -30.68 2.43
N LYS A 202 15.80 -31.40 1.47
CA LYS A 202 16.63 -32.60 1.73
C LYS A 202 17.91 -32.27 2.51
N CYS A 203 18.49 -31.09 2.27
CA CYS A 203 19.61 -30.55 3.05
C CYS A 203 19.21 -29.20 3.67
N LYS A 204 19.39 -29.06 4.99
CA LYS A 204 18.99 -27.87 5.77
C LYS A 204 20.16 -26.94 6.15
N TYR A 205 21.33 -27.11 5.53
CA TYR A 205 22.48 -26.23 5.77
C TYR A 205 22.14 -24.77 5.45
N LYS A 206 22.54 -23.87 6.35
CA LYS A 206 22.43 -22.42 6.17
C LYS A 206 23.59 -21.72 6.87
N GLU A 207 24.11 -20.65 6.27
CA GLU A 207 25.13 -19.78 6.86
C GLU A 207 24.82 -18.30 6.57
N PRO A 208 25.18 -17.37 7.46
CA PRO A 208 25.05 -15.94 7.17
C PRO A 208 26.00 -15.54 6.03
N ILE A 209 25.59 -14.57 5.22
CA ILE A 209 26.50 -13.94 4.26
C ILE A 209 27.45 -13.06 5.06
N GLN A 210 28.73 -13.45 5.16
CA GLN A 210 29.74 -12.59 5.77
C GLN A 210 29.91 -11.33 4.91
N GLY A 211 29.50 -10.16 5.43
CA GLY A 211 29.84 -8.87 4.84
C GLY A 211 28.72 -7.87 4.57
N LYS A 212 27.73 -7.68 5.48
CA LYS A 212 27.01 -6.41 5.65
C LYS A 212 26.45 -6.31 7.08
N MET A 213 27.09 -5.46 7.89
CA MET A 213 26.52 -4.88 9.12
C MET A 213 25.51 -3.80 8.76
#